data_AF-A0A060CGP0-F1
#
_entry.id   AF-A0A060CGP0-F1
#
_cell.length_a   1.000
_cell.length_b   1.000
_cell.length_c   1.000
_cell.angle_alpha   90.00
_cell.angle_beta   90.00
_cell.angle_gamma   90.00
#
_symmetry.space_group_name_H-M   'P 1'
#
loop_
_entity.id
_entity.type
_entity.pdbx_description
1 polymer ?
#
loop_
_entity_poly.entity_id
_entity_poly.type
_entity_poly.pdbx_seq_one_letter_code
_entity_poly.pdbx_strand_id
1 'polypeptide(L)'
;QLRHLDGEVRGGLAQTVHVPAASTRRIRLDALAAPVQPTAGLALVGWAPGAERAVRLLAEDRDTALPTAHWQVAVEGPRVTVTARTFVRSLCLFADRLDENSWSDSQLVDLFPGESHTFTVRDLTAALHPDDLQAPVLRAVTTTPWSRRRPTRI
;
A
#
# COMPACT_ATOMS: atom_id res chain seq x y z
N GLN A 1 -5.07 14.60 2.76
CA GLN A 1 -4.21 15.16 1.69
C GLN A 1 -4.69 14.67 0.33
N LEU A 2 -4.60 15.49 -0.69
CA LEU A 2 -4.63 15.08 -2.09
C LEU A 2 -3.19 14.89 -2.54
N ARG A 3 -2.88 13.71 -3.07
CA ARG A 3 -1.52 13.33 -3.45
C ARG A 3 -1.51 12.70 -4.83
N HIS A 4 -0.51 13.05 -5.63
CA HIS A 4 -0.22 12.35 -6.87
C HIS A 4 0.59 11.07 -6.59
N LEU A 5 0.51 10.07 -7.48
CA LEU A 5 1.15 8.77 -7.27
C LEU A 5 2.69 8.83 -7.26
N ASP A 6 3.30 9.91 -7.77
CA ASP A 6 4.73 10.17 -7.57
C ASP A 6 5.10 10.64 -6.15
N GLY A 7 4.11 10.84 -5.27
CA GLY A 7 4.30 11.32 -3.92
C GLY A 7 4.04 12.81 -3.73
N GLU A 8 3.88 13.59 -4.81
CA GLU A 8 3.65 15.04 -4.72
C GLU A 8 2.33 15.35 -4.02
N VAL A 9 2.38 16.14 -2.94
CA VAL A 9 1.19 16.62 -2.25
C VAL A 9 0.65 17.85 -2.97
N ARG A 10 -0.53 17.70 -3.60
CA ARG A 10 -1.22 18.76 -4.33
C ARG A 10 -2.07 19.65 -3.42
N GLY A 11 -2.43 19.16 -2.24
CA GLY A 11 -3.22 19.91 -1.26
C GLY A 11 -3.50 19.10 0.00
N GLY A 12 -3.94 19.79 1.04
CA GLY A 12 -4.21 19.16 2.33
C GLY A 12 -5.10 20.01 3.20
N LEU A 13 -5.79 19.33 4.11
CA LEU A 13 -6.53 19.91 5.21
C LEU A 13 -6.22 19.08 6.45
N ALA A 14 -6.08 19.74 7.59
CA ALA A 14 -6.07 19.11 8.90
C ALA A 14 -7.23 19.69 9.72
N GLN A 15 -7.97 18.83 10.42
CA GLN A 15 -9.09 19.24 11.26
C GLN A 15 -9.15 18.35 12.49
N THR A 16 -9.39 18.97 13.65
CA THR A 16 -9.72 18.23 14.87
C THR A 16 -11.16 17.75 14.81
N VAL A 17 -11.35 16.45 14.99
CA VAL A 17 -12.65 15.81 14.90
C VAL A 17 -12.85 14.93 16.13
N HIS A 18 -13.95 15.16 16.86
CA HIS A 18 -14.38 14.25 17.91
C HIS A 18 -15.28 13.19 17.30
N VAL A 19 -14.93 11.93 17.51
CA VAL A 19 -15.70 10.74 17.13
C VAL A 19 -15.91 9.90 18.39
N PRO A 20 -17.10 9.97 19.01
CA PRO A 20 -17.44 9.12 20.15
C PRO A 20 -17.30 7.62 19.87
N ALA A 21 -17.18 6.82 20.92
CA ALA A 21 -17.20 5.38 20.82
C ALA A 21 -18.45 4.89 20.06
N ALA A 22 -18.26 3.90 19.18
CA ALA A 22 -19.33 3.32 18.35
C ALA A 22 -20.10 4.33 17.50
N SER A 23 -19.45 5.39 17.00
CA SER A 23 -20.09 6.43 16.17
C SER A 23 -19.37 6.65 14.84
N THR A 24 -19.99 7.39 13.94
CA THR A 24 -19.40 7.82 12.66
C THR A 24 -19.57 9.32 12.48
N ARG A 25 -18.53 9.97 11.97
CA ARG A 25 -18.60 11.39 11.58
C ARG A 25 -18.18 11.56 10.14
N ARG A 26 -19.02 12.23 9.35
CA ARG A 26 -18.71 12.61 7.97
C ARG A 26 -18.06 13.98 7.96
N ILE A 27 -16.94 14.10 7.26
CA ILE A 27 -16.20 15.35 7.08
C ILE A 27 -16.34 15.73 5.61
N ARG A 28 -16.81 16.95 5.35
CA ARG A 28 -16.80 17.50 3.99
C ARG A 28 -15.41 18.00 3.64
N LEU A 29 -14.95 17.68 2.44
CA LEU A 29 -13.60 18.00 1.95
C LEU A 29 -13.60 19.26 1.08
N ASP A 30 -14.50 20.21 1.35
CA ASP A 30 -14.74 21.38 0.49
C ASP A 30 -13.49 22.25 0.29
N ALA A 31 -12.53 22.22 1.23
CA ALA A 31 -11.25 22.92 1.12
C ALA A 31 -10.20 22.22 0.22
N LEU A 32 -10.40 20.94 -0.13
CA LEU A 32 -9.63 20.24 -1.16
C LEU A 32 -10.19 20.50 -2.57
N ALA A 33 -11.31 21.24 -2.68
CA ALA A 33 -12.09 21.43 -3.89
C ALA A 33 -11.61 22.60 -4.77
N ALA A 34 -10.33 22.60 -5.17
CA ALA A 34 -10.12 22.87 -6.60
C ALA A 34 -10.85 21.73 -7.33
N PRO A 35 -11.50 21.94 -8.49
CA PRO A 35 -12.12 20.85 -9.22
C PRO A 35 -11.02 19.88 -9.66
N VAL A 36 -10.69 18.94 -8.79
CA VAL A 36 -9.88 17.78 -9.12
C VAL A 36 -10.82 16.96 -9.97
N GLN A 37 -10.78 17.20 -11.27
CA GLN A 37 -11.30 16.25 -12.22
C GLN A 37 -10.70 14.90 -11.81
N PRO A 38 -11.51 13.85 -11.59
CA PRO A 38 -10.97 12.53 -11.31
C PRO A 38 -10.04 12.17 -12.47
N THR A 39 -8.76 12.37 -12.21
CA THR A 39 -7.68 12.30 -13.20
C THR A 39 -6.81 11.14 -12.76
N ALA A 40 -6.30 10.42 -13.76
CA ALA A 40 -5.35 9.36 -13.53
C ALA A 40 -4.21 9.86 -12.64
N GLY A 41 -3.73 9.02 -11.72
CA GLY A 41 -2.60 9.34 -10.87
C GLY A 41 -2.89 10.13 -9.58
N LEU A 42 -4.14 10.39 -9.19
CA LEU A 42 -4.46 11.08 -7.93
C LEU A 42 -5.12 10.18 -6.87
N ALA A 43 -4.78 10.44 -5.62
CA ALA A 43 -5.34 9.77 -4.45
C ALA A 43 -5.66 10.75 -3.30
N LEU A 44 -6.75 10.49 -2.59
CA LEU A 44 -7.02 11.05 -1.27
C LEU A 44 -6.38 10.17 -0.21
N VAL A 45 -5.52 10.78 0.60
CA VAL A 45 -4.81 10.14 1.71
C VAL A 45 -5.31 10.72 3.02
N GLY A 46 -5.88 9.88 3.88
CA GLY A 46 -6.37 10.24 5.21
C GLY A 46 -5.66 9.45 6.29
N TRP A 47 -5.34 10.10 7.40
CA TRP A 47 -4.76 9.45 8.57
C TRP A 47 -5.12 10.23 9.83
N ALA A 48 -5.10 9.54 10.98
CA ALA A 48 -5.24 10.13 12.29
C ALA A 48 -4.45 9.31 13.32
N PRO A 49 -4.05 9.89 14.47
CA PRO A 49 -3.41 9.13 15.54
C PRO A 49 -4.28 7.95 15.99
N GLY A 50 -3.71 6.75 16.06
CA GLY A 50 -4.42 5.53 16.46
C GLY A 50 -5.41 4.97 15.44
N ALA A 51 -5.50 5.57 14.24
CA ALA A 51 -6.32 5.07 13.15
C ALA A 51 -5.46 4.53 12.01
N GLU A 52 -6.00 3.56 11.27
CA GLU A 52 -5.39 3.09 10.04
C GLU A 52 -5.37 4.22 8.99
N ARG A 53 -4.29 4.29 8.22
CA ARG A 53 -4.18 5.21 7.08
C ARG A 53 -5.04 4.70 5.93
N ALA A 54 -5.87 5.58 5.38
CA ALA A 54 -6.68 5.29 4.21
C ALA A 54 -6.10 5.96 2.95
N VAL A 55 -6.01 5.20 1.86
CA VAL A 55 -5.64 5.70 0.53
C VAL A 55 -6.75 5.35 -0.45
N ARG A 56 -7.37 6.39 -1.02
CA ARG A 56 -8.47 6.25 -1.98
C ARG A 56 -8.11 6.91 -3.30
N LEU A 57 -7.95 6.08 -4.33
CA LEU A 57 -7.75 6.55 -5.70
C LEU A 57 -9.00 7.29 -6.19
N LEU A 58 -8.80 8.26 -7.09
CA LEU A 58 -9.89 9.05 -7.67
C LEU A 58 -10.42 8.47 -9.00
N ALA A 59 -9.82 7.38 -9.47
CA ALA A 59 -10.29 6.56 -10.57
C ALA A 59 -10.17 5.08 -10.17
N GLU A 60 -10.81 4.20 -10.94
CA GLU A 60 -10.61 2.75 -10.79
C GLU A 60 -9.14 2.38 -11.05
N ASP A 61 -8.65 1.30 -10.43
CA ASP A 61 -7.25 0.87 -10.54
C ASP A 61 -6.79 0.75 -12.02
N ARG A 62 -7.67 0.28 -12.91
CA ARG A 62 -7.40 0.14 -14.35
C ARG A 62 -7.26 1.47 -15.10
N ASP A 63 -7.95 2.50 -14.62
CA ASP A 63 -8.03 3.83 -15.25
C ASP A 63 -7.06 4.82 -14.58
N THR A 64 -6.45 4.42 -13.46
CA THR A 64 -5.52 5.25 -12.68
C THR A 64 -4.12 5.33 -13.31
N ALA A 65 -3.81 4.47 -14.29
CA ALA A 65 -2.47 4.32 -14.86
C ALA A 65 -1.41 4.04 -13.78
N LEU A 66 -1.68 3.04 -12.92
CA LEU A 66 -0.77 2.65 -11.83
C LEU A 66 0.64 2.36 -12.37
N PRO A 67 1.71 2.94 -11.78
CA PRO A 67 3.06 2.65 -12.21
C PRO A 67 3.42 1.19 -11.91
N THR A 68 4.39 0.65 -12.64
CA THR A 68 5.04 -0.59 -12.23
C THR A 68 5.64 -0.40 -10.85
N ALA A 69 5.30 -1.28 -9.92
CA ALA A 69 5.71 -1.13 -8.54
C ALA A 69 7.19 -1.52 -8.38
N HIS A 70 7.98 -0.62 -7.81
CA HIS A 70 9.38 -0.83 -7.47
C HIS A 70 9.61 -0.48 -6.00
N TRP A 71 10.40 -1.29 -5.30
CA TRP A 71 10.77 -1.06 -3.90
C TRP A 71 12.14 -1.66 -3.60
N GLN A 72 12.60 -1.40 -2.38
CA GLN A 72 13.72 -2.08 -1.75
C GLN A 72 13.23 -2.83 -0.52
N VAL A 73 13.94 -3.88 -0.14
CA VAL A 73 13.63 -4.69 1.03
C VAL A 73 14.84 -4.76 1.94
N ALA A 74 14.61 -4.63 3.25
CA ALA A 74 15.58 -4.90 4.30
C ALA A 74 14.96 -5.86 5.31
N VAL A 75 15.76 -6.78 5.83
CA VAL A 75 15.33 -7.81 6.79
C VAL A 75 16.13 -7.67 8.08
N GLU A 76 15.43 -7.68 9.21
CA GLU A 76 16.02 -7.68 10.55
C GLU A 76 15.25 -8.66 11.45
N GLY A 77 15.79 -9.87 11.60
CA GLY A 77 15.08 -10.97 12.27
C GLY A 77 13.73 -11.26 11.60
N PRO A 78 12.60 -11.22 12.32
CA PRO A 78 11.27 -11.42 11.73
C PRO A 78 10.70 -10.18 11.01
N ARG A 79 11.44 -9.05 11.00
CA ARG A 79 10.93 -7.78 10.48
C ARG A 79 11.36 -7.61 9.02
N VAL A 80 10.39 -7.28 8.17
CA VAL A 80 10.60 -6.98 6.75
C VAL A 80 10.21 -5.55 6.49
N THR A 81 11.20 -4.69 6.26
CA THR A 81 10.97 -3.31 5.88
C THR A 81 11.01 -3.18 4.36
N VAL A 82 9.90 -2.70 3.80
CA VAL A 82 9.76 -2.42 2.37
C VAL A 82 9.71 -0.92 2.17
N THR A 83 10.64 -0.39 1.37
CA THR A 83 10.71 1.05 1.02
C THR A 83 10.34 1.23 -0.45
N ALA A 84 9.25 1.97 -0.70
CA ALA A 84 8.73 2.18 -2.03
C ALA A 84 9.58 3.18 -2.83
N ARG A 85 9.88 2.84 -4.09
CA ARG A 85 10.52 3.74 -5.08
C ARG A 85 9.50 4.37 -6.02
N THR A 86 8.40 3.68 -6.28
CA THR A 86 7.21 4.18 -7.00
C THR A 86 6.00 4.08 -6.08
N PHE A 87 4.82 4.50 -6.53
CA PHE A 87 3.60 4.07 -5.85
C PHE A 87 3.49 2.54 -5.87
N VAL A 88 3.19 1.96 -4.72
CA VAL A 88 2.95 0.53 -4.52
C VAL A 88 1.53 0.38 -3.99
N ARG A 89 0.65 -0.20 -4.82
CA ARG A 89 -0.76 -0.44 -4.50
C ARG A 89 -0.94 -1.84 -3.91
N SER A 90 -1.49 -1.89 -2.71
CA SER A 90 -1.87 -3.10 -1.98
C SER A 90 -0.72 -4.10 -1.85
N LEU A 91 0.38 -3.65 -1.25
CA LEU A 91 1.51 -4.49 -0.90
C LEU A 91 1.10 -5.55 0.13
N CYS A 92 1.45 -6.79 -0.17
CA CYS A 92 1.16 -7.97 0.63
C CYS A 92 2.41 -8.84 0.80
N LEU A 93 2.60 -9.35 2.01
CA LEU A 93 3.63 -10.34 2.35
C LEU A 93 2.93 -11.66 2.71
N PHE A 94 2.93 -12.61 1.78
CA PHE A 94 2.38 -13.94 1.93
C PHE A 94 3.39 -14.86 2.61
N ALA A 95 3.51 -14.73 3.94
CA ALA A 95 4.49 -15.48 4.73
C ALA A 95 4.30 -17.00 4.62
N ASP A 96 3.06 -17.46 4.42
CA ASP A 96 2.69 -18.87 4.17
C ASP A 96 3.49 -19.53 3.03
N ARG A 97 4.07 -18.71 2.14
CA ARG A 97 4.93 -19.17 1.04
C ARG A 97 6.37 -19.48 1.45
N LEU A 98 6.79 -19.02 2.62
CA LEU A 98 8.08 -19.31 3.24
C LEU A 98 7.96 -20.50 4.19
N ASP A 99 6.91 -20.51 5.00
CA ASP A 99 6.58 -21.55 5.98
C ASP A 99 5.05 -21.57 6.13
N GLU A 100 4.44 -22.75 6.01
CA GLU A 100 2.98 -22.92 5.99
C GLU A 100 2.27 -22.40 7.25
N ASN A 101 2.98 -22.32 8.38
CA ASN A 101 2.41 -21.84 9.65
C ASN A 101 2.65 -20.33 9.88
N SER A 102 3.43 -19.69 9.00
CA SER A 102 3.81 -18.30 9.18
C SER A 102 2.81 -17.30 8.58
N TRP A 103 2.70 -16.14 9.21
CA TRP A 103 1.79 -15.07 8.79
C TRP A 103 2.39 -13.68 9.06
N SER A 104 1.94 -12.66 8.32
CA SER A 104 2.34 -11.26 8.55
C SER A 104 1.28 -10.49 9.33
N ASP A 105 1.72 -9.57 10.18
CA ASP A 105 0.86 -8.71 10.98
C ASP A 105 -0.05 -7.76 10.18
N SER A 106 0.24 -7.55 8.90
CA SER A 106 -0.40 -6.56 8.04
C SER A 106 -0.40 -7.00 6.58
N GLN A 107 -1.35 -6.48 5.81
CA GLN A 107 -1.57 -6.75 4.40
C GLN A 107 -2.19 -5.53 3.70
N LEU A 108 -2.19 -5.53 2.36
CA LEU A 108 -2.86 -4.52 1.53
C LEU A 108 -2.37 -3.08 1.77
N VAL A 109 -1.08 -2.93 2.06
CA VAL A 109 -0.48 -1.64 2.41
C VAL A 109 -0.21 -0.81 1.15
N ASP A 110 -0.64 0.44 1.16
CA ASP A 110 -0.34 1.41 0.09
C ASP A 110 0.86 2.29 0.48
N LEU A 111 1.86 2.37 -0.39
CA LEU A 111 3.07 3.18 -0.18
C LEU A 111 3.28 4.14 -1.34
N PHE A 112 3.54 5.41 -1.02
CA PHE A 112 4.05 6.39 -1.98
C PHE A 112 5.58 6.35 -2.05
N PRO A 113 6.20 6.90 -3.10
CA PRO A 113 7.66 6.97 -3.20
C PRO A 113 8.31 7.54 -1.93
N GLY A 114 9.33 6.85 -1.43
CA GLY A 114 10.04 7.18 -0.19
C GLY A 114 9.36 6.69 1.09
N GLU A 115 8.09 6.28 1.06
CA GLU A 115 7.42 5.70 2.23
C GLU A 115 7.91 4.27 2.46
N SER A 116 7.92 3.87 3.74
CA SER A 116 8.29 2.52 4.15
C SER A 116 7.23 1.91 5.04
N HIS A 117 7.08 0.59 4.97
CA HIS A 117 6.30 -0.19 5.92
C HIS A 117 7.10 -1.40 6.39
N THR A 118 6.98 -1.72 7.67
CA THR A 118 7.65 -2.87 8.27
C THR A 118 6.61 -3.92 8.64
N PHE A 119 6.62 -5.03 7.93
CA PHE A 119 5.86 -6.22 8.31
C PHE A 119 6.58 -6.94 9.44
N THR A 120 5.82 -7.52 10.37
CA THR A 120 6.34 -8.51 11.32
C THR A 120 5.85 -9.89 10.88
N VAL A 121 6.77 -10.76 10.49
CA VAL A 121 6.50 -12.17 10.20
C VAL A 121 6.48 -12.96 11.50
N ARG A 122 5.46 -13.78 11.70
CA ARG A 122 5.27 -14.59 12.90
C ARG A 122 5.37 -16.07 12.56
N ASP A 123 5.79 -16.85 13.54
CA ASP A 123 5.86 -18.32 13.47
C ASP A 123 6.74 -18.87 12.33
N LEU A 124 7.69 -18.05 11.86
CA LEU A 124 8.69 -18.46 10.88
C LEU A 124 9.83 -19.21 11.59
N THR A 125 10.10 -20.43 11.14
CA THR A 125 11.13 -21.29 11.73
C THR A 125 12.54 -21.03 11.17
N ALA A 126 12.63 -20.71 9.88
CA ALA A 126 13.88 -20.41 9.20
C ALA A 126 14.28 -18.93 9.33
N ALA A 127 15.58 -18.65 9.23
CA ALA A 127 16.06 -17.27 9.09
C ALA A 127 15.59 -16.69 7.75
N LEU A 128 15.08 -15.46 7.78
CA LEU A 128 14.58 -14.78 6.60
C LEU A 128 15.73 -14.10 5.84
N HIS A 129 15.80 -14.30 4.52
CA HIS A 129 16.74 -13.59 3.65
C HIS A 129 16.01 -12.65 2.68
N PRO A 130 16.56 -11.46 2.33
CA PRO A 130 15.95 -10.56 1.35
C PRO A 130 15.64 -11.21 -0.01
N ASP A 131 16.43 -12.20 -0.43
CA ASP A 131 16.23 -12.90 -1.71
C ASP A 131 14.99 -13.81 -1.72
N ASP A 132 14.49 -14.21 -0.54
CA ASP A 132 13.26 -14.98 -0.41
C ASP A 132 12.02 -14.11 -0.64
N LEU A 133 12.17 -12.78 -0.57
CA LEU A 133 11.09 -11.79 -0.59
C LEU A 133 10.77 -11.31 -2.01
N GLN A 134 10.72 -12.27 -2.93
CA GLN A 134 10.26 -12.09 -4.32
C GLN A 134 8.87 -12.70 -4.50
N ALA A 135 8.27 -12.55 -5.68
CA ALA A 135 7.02 -13.24 -5.96
C ALA A 135 7.21 -14.78 -5.87
N PRO A 136 6.29 -15.53 -5.23
CA PRO A 136 4.96 -15.11 -4.79
C PRO A 136 4.86 -14.57 -3.34
N VAL A 137 5.98 -14.50 -2.59
CA VAL A 137 6.02 -14.10 -1.18
C VAL A 137 5.66 -12.62 -1.01
N LEU A 138 6.34 -11.72 -1.71
CA LEU A 138 6.06 -10.29 -1.67
C LEU A 138 5.41 -9.85 -2.98
N ARG A 139 4.19 -9.29 -2.92
CA ARG A 139 3.44 -8.86 -4.11
C ARG A 139 2.68 -7.58 -3.88
N ALA A 140 2.37 -6.90 -4.96
CA ALA A 140 1.45 -5.77 -5.04
C ALA A 140 0.72 -5.83 -6.40
N VAL A 141 -0.27 -4.97 -6.61
CA VAL A 141 -1.13 -5.00 -7.82
C VAL A 141 -0.32 -4.97 -9.12
N THR A 142 0.73 -4.16 -9.19
CA THR A 142 1.52 -3.93 -10.42
C THR A 142 2.92 -4.56 -10.38
N THR A 143 3.12 -5.61 -9.59
CA THR A 143 4.43 -6.29 -9.39
C THR A 143 4.77 -7.34 -10.44
N THR A 144 3.79 -7.75 -11.23
CA THR A 144 4.00 -8.62 -12.38
C THR A 144 3.14 -8.11 -13.53
N PRO A 145 3.70 -7.88 -14.73
CA PRO A 145 2.89 -7.49 -15.87
C PRO A 145 1.87 -8.60 -16.17
N TRP A 146 0.60 -8.21 -16.26
CA TRP A 146 -0.54 -9.09 -16.58
C TRP A 146 -0.27 -10.00 -17.80
N SER A 147 0.51 -9.49 -18.77
CA SER A 147 0.83 -10.17 -20.03
C SER A 147 1.62 -11.48 -19.92
N ARG A 148 2.21 -11.81 -18.76
CA ARG A 148 2.96 -13.06 -18.55
C ARG A 148 2.14 -14.24 -18.01
N ARG A 149 0.84 -14.07 -17.75
CA ARG A 149 -0.06 -15.17 -17.36
C ARG A 149 -0.79 -15.74 -18.59
N ARG A 150 -0.08 -16.42 -19.50
CA ARG A 150 -0.77 -17.37 -20.37
C ARG A 150 -1.01 -18.63 -19.55
N PRO A 151 -2.26 -19.09 -19.36
CA PRO A 151 -2.49 -20.41 -18.82
C PRO A 151 -1.91 -21.40 -19.83
N THR A 152 -0.98 -22.25 -19.40
CA THR A 152 -0.67 -23.48 -20.12
C THR A 152 -2.01 -24.21 -20.27
N ARG A 153 -2.51 -24.34 -21.49
CA ARG A 153 -3.70 -25.16 -21.76
C ARG A 153 -3.40 -26.56 -21.21
N ILE A 154 -4.23 -27.01 -20.28
CA ILE A 154 -4.38 -28.42 -19.92
C ILE A 154 -5.15 -29.09 -21.07
#